data_AF-A0A1F9B5N5-F1
#
_entry.id   AF-A0A1F9B5N5-F1
#
_cell.length_a   1.000
_cell.length_b   1.000
_cell.length_c   1.000
_cell.angle_alpha   90.00
_cell.angle_beta   90.00
_cell.angle_gamma   90.00
#
_symmetry.space_group_name_H-M   'P 1'
#
loop_
_entity.id
_entity.type
_entity.pdbx_description
1 polymer ?
#
loop_
_entity_poly.entity_id
_entity_poly.type
_entity_poly.pdbx_seq_one_letter_code
_entity_poly.pdbx_strand_id
1 'polypeptide(L)' 'MVTPPVGMNLYMVQAVAGSGTTIGQIFNGALPFVVCSLIVLAIITFFPGVVTWLPGIITR' A
#
# COMPACT_ATOMS: atom_id res chain seq x y z
N MET A 1 -1.43 -2.34 16.12
CA MET A 1 -2.45 -1.29 15.93
C MET A 1 -3.13 -1.62 14.62
N VAL A 2 -4.39 -2.02 14.66
CA VAL A 2 -5.19 -2.27 13.45
C VAL A 2 -5.03 -1.02 12.60
N THR A 3 -4.29 -1.16 11.50
CA THR A 3 -4.20 -0.19 10.41
C THR A 3 -5.60 0.40 10.26
N PRO A 4 -5.81 1.71 10.52
CA PRO A 4 -7.15 2.26 10.59
C PRO A 4 -7.82 1.83 9.28
N PRO A 5 -8.92 1.05 9.37
CA PRO A 5 -9.37 0.18 8.30
C PRO A 5 -9.34 0.98 7.03
N VAL A 6 -8.68 0.51 5.96
CA VAL A 6 -8.33 1.34 4.78
C VAL A 6 -9.51 2.20 4.32
N GLY A 7 -10.73 1.67 4.41
CA GLY A 7 -11.98 2.42 4.25
C GLY A 7 -12.13 3.67 5.13
N MET A 8 -11.91 3.59 6.44
CA MET A 8 -11.97 4.72 7.38
C MET A 8 -10.98 5.83 7.04
N ASN A 9 -9.76 5.51 6.59
CA ASN A 9 -8.83 6.52 6.06
C ASN A 9 -9.35 7.17 4.76
N LEU A 10 -9.95 6.38 3.86
CA LEU A 10 -10.56 6.90 2.63
C LEU A 10 -11.78 7.79 2.93
N TYR A 11 -12.58 7.46 3.95
CA TYR A 11 -13.70 8.29 4.43
C TYR A 11 -13.21 9.60 5.04
N MET A 12 -12.08 9.61 5.74
CA MET A 12 -11.52 10.85 6.29
C MET A 12 -10.99 11.75 5.17
N VAL A 13 -10.33 11.19 4.16
CA VAL A 13 -9.92 11.94 2.96
C VAL A 13 -11.14 12.49 2.22
N GLN A 14 -12.22 11.71 2.12
CA GLN A 14 -13.47 12.19 1.52
C GLN A 14 -14.10 13.34 2.32
N ALA A 15 -14.10 13.25 3.66
CA ALA A 15 -14.61 14.31 4.53
C ALA A 15 -13.84 15.62 4.39
N VAL A 16 -12.53 15.56 4.11
CA VAL A 16 -11.66 16.73 3.90
C VAL A 16 -11.71 17.24 2.44
N ALA A 17 -11.86 16.36 1.45
CA ALA A 17 -11.86 16.68 0.02
C ALA A 17 -13.16 17.35 -0.49
N GLY A 18 -14.19 17.44 0.35
CA GLY A 18 -15.46 18.10 0.04
C GLY A 18 -16.47 17.20 -0.69
N SER A 19 -17.75 17.55 -0.54
CA SER A 19 -18.95 16.78 -0.91
C SER A 19 -19.12 16.44 -2.40
N GLY A 20 -18.23 16.90 -3.27
CA GLY A 20 -18.21 16.56 -4.71
C GLY A 20 -17.32 15.36 -5.06
N THR A 21 -16.44 14.92 -4.16
CA THR A 21 -15.49 13.84 -4.44
C THR A 21 -16.11 12.50 -4.06
N THR A 22 -16.23 11.57 -5.00
CA THR A 22 -16.76 10.21 -4.74
C THR A 22 -15.68 9.26 -4.23
N ILE A 23 -16.07 8.22 -3.47
CA ILE A 23 -15.14 7.20 -2.96
C ILE A 23 -14.37 6.54 -4.11
N GLY A 24 -15.02 6.35 -5.25
CA GLY A 24 -14.38 5.81 -6.45
C GLY A 24 -13.25 6.69 -7.00
N GLN A 25 -13.33 8.02 -6.90
CA GLN A 25 -12.24 8.91 -7.32
C GLN A 25 -11.04 8.83 -6.38
N ILE A 26 -11.29 8.75 -5.07
CA ILE A 26 -10.23 8.58 -4.06
C ILE A 26 -9.57 7.21 -4.25
N PHE A 27 -10.36 6.18 -4.52
CA PHE A 27 -9.87 4.83 -4.79
C PHE A 27 -9.00 4.78 -6.05
N ASN A 28 -9.41 5.46 -7.13
CA ASN A 28 -8.59 5.59 -8.33
C ASN A 28 -7.27 6.34 -8.08
N GLY A 29 -7.26 7.34 -7.20
CA GLY A 29 -6.04 8.02 -6.77
C GLY A 29 -5.12 7.14 -5.92
N ALA A 30 -5.68 6.24 -5.11
CA ALA A 30 -4.93 5.30 -4.28
C ALA A 30 -4.47 4.05 -5.06
N LEU A 31 -5.17 3.69 -6.14
CA LEU A 31 -4.88 2.54 -6.99
C LEU A 31 -3.41 2.44 -7.44
N PRO A 32 -2.74 3.49 -7.97
CA PRO A 32 -1.34 3.39 -8.39
C PRO A 32 -0.40 3.01 -7.24
N PHE A 33 -0.65 3.47 -6.02
CA PHE A 33 0.14 3.08 -4.85
C PHE A 33 -0.03 1.59 -4.51
N VAL A 34 -1.26 1.08 -4.59
CA VAL A 34 -1.56 -0.34 -4.38
C VAL A 34 -0.89 -1.19 -5.45
N VAL A 35 -0.95 -0.77 -6.72
CA VAL A 35 -0.28 -1.46 -7.83
C VAL A 35 1.23 -1.49 -7.64
N CYS A 36 1.86 -0.37 -7.26
CA CYS A 36 3.29 -0.35 -6.93
C CYS A 36 3.62 -1.31 -5.77
N SER A 37 2.78 -1.35 -4.74
CA SER A 37 2.96 -2.27 -3.61
C SER A 37 2.87 -3.74 -4.04
N LEU A 38 1.94 -4.07 -4.94
CA LEU A 38 1.79 -5.41 -5.51
C LEU A 38 2.99 -5.79 -6.40
N ILE A 39 3.53 -4.83 -7.16
CA ILE A 39 4.74 -5.04 -7.97
C ILE A 39 5.92 -5.36 -7.05
N VAL A 40 6.14 -4.56 -5.99
CA VAL A 40 7.19 -4.82 -5.01
C VAL A 40 7.00 -6.17 -4.35
N LEU A 41 5.77 -6.52 -3.95
CA LEU A 41 5.44 -7.83 -3.40
C LEU A 41 5.81 -8.95 -4.37
N ALA A 42 5.42 -8.84 -5.64
CA ALA A 42 5.78 -9.83 -6.65
C ALA A 42 7.30 -9.96 -6.81
N ILE A 43 8.03 -8.85 -6.85
CA ILE A 43 9.49 -8.85 -6.96
C ILE A 43 10.13 -9.60 -5.79
N ILE A 44 9.74 -9.30 -4.55
CA ILE A 44 10.33 -9.97 -3.38
C ILE A 44 9.91 -11.44 -3.28
N THR A 45 8.73 -11.81 -3.78
CA THR A 45 8.25 -13.20 -3.82
C THR A 45 9.01 -14.04 -4.84
N PHE A 46 9.27 -13.51 -6.05
CA PHE A 46 9.98 -14.26 -7.10
C PHE A 46 11.50 -14.11 -7.05
N PHE A 47 12.01 -13.02 -6.47
CA PHE A 47 13.44 -12.73 -6.30
C PHE A 47 13.77 -12.46 -4.82
N PRO A 48 13.73 -13.48 -3.96
CA PRO A 48 13.95 -13.31 -2.52
C PRO A 48 15.34 -12.77 -2.21
N GLY A 49 16.33 -13.01 -3.08
CA GLY A 49 17.70 -12.50 -2.94
C GLY A 49 17.82 -10.99 -2.73
N VAL A 50 16.85 -10.21 -3.22
CA VAL A 50 16.80 -8.74 -3.03
C VAL A 50 16.59 -8.37 -1.55
N VAL A 51 15.82 -9.16 -0.81
CA VAL A 51 15.48 -8.89 0.59
C VAL A 51 16.20 -9.81 1.57
N THR A 52 16.65 -10.98 1.13
CA THR A 52 17.31 -11.96 2.00
C THR A 52 18.81 -11.73 2.17
N TRP A 53 19.42 -10.74 1.48
CA TRP A 53 20.86 -10.48 1.68
C TRP A 53 21.15 -10.13 3.14
N LEU A 54 20.35 -9.24 3.74
CA LEU A 54 20.64 -8.68 5.06
C LEU A 54 20.38 -9.70 6.17
N PRO A 55 19.25 -10.42 6.20
CA PRO A 55 19.07 -11.57 7.08
C PRO A 55 20.17 -12.62 6.92
N GLY A 56 20.62 -12.89 5.68
CA GLY A 56 21.69 -13.84 5.41
C GLY A 56 23.06 -13.43 5.97
N ILE A 57 23.28 -12.13 6.24
CA ILE A 57 24.48 -11.61 6.89
C ILE A 57 24.34 -11.63 8.42
N ILE A 58 23.16 -11.30 8.96
CA ILE A 58 22.95 -11.21 10.42
C ILE A 58 22.75 -12.58 11.07
N THR A 59 22.19 -13.55 10.34
CA THR A 59 21.91 -14.91 10.85
C THR A 59 23.07 -15.90 10.66
N ARG A 60 24.16 -15.49 10.01
CA ARG A 60 25.41 -16.26 9.91
C ARG A 60 26.38 -15.88 11.02
#